data_AF-A0A418Y5W8-F1
#
_entry.id   AF-A0A418Y5W8-F1
#
_cell.length_a   1.000
_cell.length_b   1.000
_cell.length_c   1.000
_cell.angle_alpha   90.00
_cell.angle_beta   90.00
_cell.angle_gamma   90.00
#
_symmetry.space_group_name_H-M   'P 1'
#
loop_
_entity.id
_entity.type
_entity.pdbx_description
1 polymer ?
#
loop_
_entity_poly.entity_id
_entity_poly.type
_entity_poly.pdbx_seq_one_letter_code
_entity_poly.pdbx_strand_id
1 'polypeptide(L)'
;MLVAALVLAIGVMGAVAAQTVALRTRAQSALMSRGVQLATSFADRMRANTVQMRAPDSSNPYLQVRYDSAAAPGVSEQPPRMCRTGSACDSAQLAGFDVYELQRELRASFPKGRA
;
A
#
# COMPACT_ATOMS: atom_id res chain seq x y z
N MET A 1 -31.08 -41.72 -17.39
CA MET A 1 -31.17 -40.24 -17.29
C MET A 1 -30.63 -39.67 -15.98
N LEU A 2 -30.79 -40.36 -14.83
CA LEU A 2 -30.29 -39.88 -13.53
C LEU A 2 -28.76 -39.69 -13.44
N VAL A 3 -27.98 -40.58 -14.07
CA VAL A 3 -26.51 -40.52 -14.03
C VAL A 3 -25.96 -39.27 -14.72
N ALA A 4 -26.55 -38.87 -15.84
CA ALA A 4 -26.15 -37.66 -16.57
C ALA A 4 -26.40 -36.39 -15.75
N ALA A 5 -27.54 -36.32 -15.05
CA ALA A 5 -27.86 -35.20 -14.17
C ALA A 5 -26.90 -35.12 -12.97
N LEU A 6 -26.50 -36.26 -12.40
CA LEU A 6 -25.53 -36.31 -11.30
C LEU A 6 -24.16 -35.79 -11.73
N VAL A 7 -23.64 -36.24 -12.88
CA VAL A 7 -22.35 -35.79 -13.41
C VAL A 7 -22.38 -34.30 -13.74
N LEU A 8 -23.48 -33.81 -14.33
CA LEU A 8 -23.66 -32.38 -14.61
C LEU A 8 -23.63 -31.54 -13.32
N ALA A 9 -24.34 -31.98 -12.28
CA ALA A 9 -24.36 -31.30 -10.99
C ALA A 9 -22.95 -31.20 -10.38
N ILE A 10 -22.16 -32.27 -10.42
CA ILE A 10 -20.78 -32.29 -9.93
C ILE A 10 -19.89 -31.34 -10.74
N GLY A 11 -20.03 -31.32 -12.08
CA GLY A 11 -19.30 -30.42 -12.95
C GLY A 11 -19.57 -28.94 -12.67
N VAL A 12 -20.84 -28.56 -12.44
CA VAL A 12 -21.22 -27.18 -12.11
C VAL A 12 -20.64 -26.77 -10.75
N MET A 13 -20.70 -27.63 -9.74
CA MET A 13 -20.09 -27.35 -8.43
C MET A 13 -18.58 -27.12 -8.54
N GLY A 14 -17.88 -27.95 -9.34
CA GLY A 14 -16.46 -27.77 -9.62
C GLY A 14 -16.15 -26.44 -10.32
N ALA A 15 -16.96 -26.04 -11.30
CA ALA A 15 -16.80 -24.78 -12.02
C ALA A 15 -17.02 -23.57 -11.10
N VAL A 16 -18.01 -23.60 -10.21
CA VAL A 16 -18.26 -22.54 -9.23
C VAL A 16 -17.09 -22.46 -8.24
N ALA A 17 -16.60 -23.60 -7.74
CA ALA A 17 -15.42 -23.62 -6.87
C ALA A 17 -14.20 -22.99 -7.55
N ALA A 18 -13.91 -23.36 -8.81
CA ALA A 18 -12.81 -22.77 -9.59
C ALA A 18 -12.98 -21.26 -9.79
N GLN A 19 -14.18 -20.76 -10.08
CA GLN A 19 -14.45 -19.34 -10.20
C GLN A 19 -14.20 -18.58 -8.90
N THR A 20 -14.62 -19.13 -7.75
CA THR A 20 -14.38 -18.48 -6.45
C THR A 20 -12.89 -18.40 -6.12
N VAL A 21 -12.12 -19.44 -6.42
CA VAL A 21 -10.66 -19.43 -6.26
C VAL A 21 -10.04 -18.40 -7.20
N ALA A 22 -10.43 -18.37 -8.47
CA ALA A 22 -9.93 -17.39 -9.43
C ALA A 22 -10.19 -15.94 -8.99
N LEU A 23 -11.38 -15.64 -8.45
CA LEU A 23 -11.70 -14.32 -7.90
C LEU A 23 -10.83 -13.96 -6.70
N ARG A 24 -10.60 -14.91 -5.78
CA ARG A 24 -9.72 -14.71 -4.62
C ARG A 24 -8.27 -14.45 -5.04
N THR A 25 -7.75 -15.25 -5.96
CA THR A 25 -6.39 -15.08 -6.49
C THR A 25 -6.24 -13.73 -7.18
N ARG A 26 -7.21 -13.31 -8.02
CA ARG A 26 -7.19 -11.99 -8.66
C ARG A 26 -7.19 -10.85 -7.64
N ALA A 27 -8.00 -10.95 -6.59
CA ALA A 27 -8.03 -9.94 -5.53
C ALA A 27 -6.68 -9.84 -4.80
N GLN A 28 -6.05 -10.99 -4.49
CA GLN A 28 -4.72 -11.02 -3.88
C GLN A 28 -3.65 -10.44 -4.80
N SER A 29 -3.63 -10.80 -6.08
CA SER A 29 -2.69 -10.24 -7.05
C SER A 29 -2.88 -8.73 -7.22
N ALA A 30 -4.13 -8.24 -7.23
CA ALA A 30 -4.40 -6.81 -7.32
C ALA A 30 -3.85 -6.03 -6.12
N LEU A 31 -3.98 -6.56 -4.90
CA LEU A 31 -3.40 -5.95 -3.70
C LEU A 31 -1.87 -5.96 -3.76
N MET A 32 -1.25 -7.07 -4.19
CA MET A 32 0.20 -7.17 -4.34
C MET A 32 0.73 -6.15 -5.35
N SER A 33 0.11 -6.06 -6.53
CA SER A 33 0.50 -5.09 -7.57
C SER A 33 0.37 -3.64 -7.09
N ARG A 34 -0.70 -3.31 -6.36
CA ARG A 34 -0.85 -1.98 -5.75
C ARG A 34 0.23 -1.69 -4.71
N GLY A 35 0.59 -2.69 -3.90
CA GLY A 35 1.66 -2.55 -2.91
C GLY A 35 3.01 -2.27 -3.56
N VAL A 36 3.34 -2.98 -4.63
CA VAL A 36 4.55 -2.74 -5.42
C VAL A 36 4.53 -1.36 -6.07
N GLN A 37 3.41 -0.95 -6.67
CA GLN A 37 3.29 0.39 -7.28
C GLN A 37 3.49 1.51 -6.26
N LEU A 38 2.90 1.38 -5.07
CA LEU A 38 3.04 2.33 -3.98
C LEU A 38 4.49 2.40 -3.47
N ALA A 39 5.13 1.25 -3.26
CA ALA A 39 6.52 1.17 -2.83
C ALA A 39 7.48 1.78 -3.87
N THR A 40 7.26 1.50 -5.15
CA THR A 40 8.07 2.06 -6.24
C THR A 40 7.90 3.58 -6.32
N SER A 41 6.67 4.08 -6.30
CA SER A 41 6.38 5.52 -6.26
C SER A 41 7.08 6.22 -5.09
N PHE A 42 7.04 5.62 -3.89
CA PHE A 42 7.74 6.15 -2.73
C PHE A 42 9.26 6.12 -2.88
N ALA A 43 9.82 5.02 -3.40
CA ALA A 43 11.26 4.92 -3.67
C ALA A 43 11.74 5.96 -4.68
N ASP A 44 10.94 6.27 -5.69
CA ASP A 44 11.28 7.29 -6.69
C ASP A 44 11.27 8.70 -6.08
N ARG A 45 10.34 9.00 -5.17
CA ARG A 45 10.33 10.27 -4.41
C ARG A 45 11.56 10.39 -3.50
N MET A 46 11.94 9.31 -2.82
CA MET A 46 13.17 9.26 -2.02
C MET A 46 14.41 9.57 -2.87
N ARG A 47 14.52 8.94 -4.05
CA ARG A 47 15.63 9.16 -4.99
C ARG A 47 15.66 10.58 -5.56
N ALA A 48 14.49 11.18 -5.81
CA ALA A 48 14.38 12.56 -6.26
C ALA A 48 14.89 13.55 -5.19
N ASN A 49 14.69 13.23 -3.91
CA ASN A 49 15.15 14.04 -2.79
C ASN A 49 16.60 13.72 -2.38
N THR A 50 17.53 13.97 -3.31
CA THR A 50 18.97 13.63 -3.14
C THR A 50 19.63 14.30 -1.92
N VAL A 51 19.12 15.45 -1.48
CA VAL A 51 19.63 16.14 -0.29
C VAL A 51 19.38 15.32 0.98
N GLN A 52 18.17 14.74 1.17
CA GLN A 52 17.91 13.84 2.30
C GLN A 52 18.67 12.52 2.17
N MET A 53 18.89 12.01 0.96
CA MET A 53 19.65 10.77 0.75
C MET A 53 21.13 10.87 1.18
N ARG A 54 21.66 12.09 1.30
CA ARG A 54 23.01 12.36 1.81
C ARG A 54 23.04 12.83 3.26
N ALA A 55 21.87 13.02 3.87
CA ALA A 55 21.77 13.44 5.26
C ALA A 55 22.16 12.30 6.21
N PRO A 56 22.66 12.60 7.42
CA PRO A 56 22.91 11.59 8.44
C PRO A 56 21.66 10.77 8.76
N ASP A 57 21.83 9.46 9.01
CA ASP A 57 20.72 8.53 9.25
C ASP A 57 19.78 8.98 10.39
N SER A 58 20.34 9.57 11.45
CA SER A 58 19.58 10.08 12.60
C SER A 58 18.65 11.25 12.24
N SER A 59 18.93 11.96 11.16
CA SER A 59 18.17 13.13 10.69
C SER A 59 17.32 12.85 9.45
N ASN A 60 17.37 11.63 8.90
CA ASN A 60 16.69 11.27 7.65
C ASN A 60 15.27 10.75 7.94
N PRO A 61 14.20 11.49 7.59
CA PRO A 61 12.83 11.06 7.86
C PRO A 61 12.43 9.77 7.14
N TYR A 62 13.06 9.48 5.99
CA TYR A 62 12.80 8.25 5.24
C TYR A 62 13.27 6.98 5.96
N LEU A 63 14.20 7.09 6.91
CA LEU A 63 14.67 5.96 7.73
C LEU A 63 13.85 5.78 9.02
N GLN A 64 13.08 6.79 9.42
CA GLN A 64 12.28 6.79 10.63
C GLN A 64 10.81 6.40 10.36
N VAL A 65 10.53 5.79 9.21
CA VAL A 65 9.17 5.39 8.83
C VAL A 65 8.69 4.27 9.74
N ARG A 66 7.71 4.59 10.59
CA ARG A 66 7.05 3.65 11.49
C ARG A 66 5.58 3.58 11.11
N TYR A 67 5.14 2.46 10.54
CA TYR A 67 3.73 2.22 10.25
C TYR A 67 3.21 1.08 11.12
N ASP A 68 2.15 1.37 11.87
CA ASP A 68 1.41 0.38 12.66
C ASP A 68 -0.03 0.38 12.15
N SER A 69 -0.49 -0.77 11.65
CA SER A 69 -1.86 -0.94 11.16
C SER A 69 -2.89 -1.19 12.27
N ALA A 70 -2.44 -1.55 13.47
CA ALA A 70 -3.26 -1.76 14.66
C ALA A 70 -3.41 -0.48 15.51
N ALA A 71 -2.52 0.51 15.31
CA ALA A 71 -2.63 1.80 15.98
C ALA A 71 -3.95 2.51 15.63
N ALA A 72 -4.55 3.15 16.64
CA ALA A 72 -5.82 3.87 16.49
C ALA A 72 -5.75 4.88 15.32
N PRO A 73 -6.85 5.07 14.57
CA PRO A 73 -6.88 5.99 13.44
C PRO A 73 -6.60 7.42 13.92
N GLY A 74 -5.35 7.88 13.73
CA GLY A 74 -4.93 9.22 14.16
C GLY A 74 -3.42 9.46 14.27
N VAL A 75 -2.58 8.43 14.34
CA VAL A 75 -1.14 8.63 14.69
C VAL A 75 -0.21 8.67 13.47
N SER A 76 -0.58 9.37 12.40
CA SER A 76 0.45 9.94 11.53
C SER A 76 0.43 11.42 11.84
N GLU A 77 1.38 11.88 12.65
CA GLU A 77 1.48 13.28 13.02
C GLU A 77 1.53 14.09 11.73
N GLN A 78 0.51 14.94 11.54
CA GLN A 78 0.40 15.73 10.34
C GLN A 78 1.68 16.55 10.18
N PRO A 79 2.40 16.46 9.05
CA PRO A 79 3.63 17.20 8.89
C PRO A 79 3.31 18.70 8.99
N PRO A 80 4.23 19.51 9.52
CA PRO A 80 4.00 20.94 9.72
C PRO A 80 3.68 21.67 8.42
N ARG A 81 4.07 21.10 7.26
CA ARG A 81 3.76 21.61 5.93
C ARG A 81 3.26 20.50 5.00
N MET A 82 2.17 20.82 4.29
CA MET A 82 1.66 20.01 3.18
C MET A 82 2.36 20.45 1.89
N CYS A 83 3.40 19.73 1.48
CA CYS A 83 4.27 20.06 0.34
C CYS A 83 3.63 19.69 -1.02
N ARG A 84 2.35 20.02 -1.22
CA ARG A 84 1.55 19.54 -2.37
C ARG A 84 1.66 20.44 -3.61
N THR A 85 1.79 21.75 -3.44
CA THR A 85 1.87 22.73 -4.54
C THR A 85 2.55 24.03 -4.09
N GLY A 86 3.69 24.39 -4.69
CA GLY A 86 4.24 25.76 -4.62
C GLY A 86 4.71 26.26 -3.25
N SER A 87 4.69 25.44 -2.20
CA SER A 87 5.30 25.78 -0.92
C SER A 87 6.81 25.54 -1.00
N ALA A 88 7.61 26.51 -0.54
CA ALA A 88 9.04 26.33 -0.30
C ALA A 88 9.23 25.37 0.88
N CYS A 89 9.09 24.08 0.61
CA CYS A 89 9.48 23.03 1.51
C CYS A 89 10.97 22.79 1.36
N ASP A 90 11.67 22.77 2.49
CA ASP A 90 13.01 22.21 2.48
C ASP A 90 12.94 20.69 2.26
N SER A 91 14.11 20.11 2.03
CA SER A 91 14.28 18.69 1.75
C SER A 91 13.74 17.78 2.88
N ALA A 92 13.85 18.18 4.15
CA ALA A 92 13.38 17.39 5.29
C ALA A 92 11.85 17.47 5.45
N GLN A 93 11.28 18.66 5.24
CA GLN A 93 9.83 18.89 5.21
C GLN A 93 9.16 18.08 4.10
N LEU A 94 9.77 18.04 2.91
CA LEU A 94 9.27 17.23 1.79
C LEU A 94 9.30 15.73 2.14
N ALA A 95 10.37 15.24 2.76
CA ALA A 95 10.47 13.84 3.18
C ALA A 95 9.43 13.46 4.23
N GLY A 96 9.20 14.32 5.23
CA GLY A 96 8.13 14.11 6.21
C GLY A 96 6.74 14.07 5.57
N PHE A 97 6.50 14.93 4.57
CA PHE A 97 5.27 14.91 3.79
C PHE A 97 5.10 13.63 2.95
N ASP A 98 6.15 13.16 2.28
CA ASP A 98 6.13 11.90 1.52
C ASP A 98 5.78 10.71 2.40
N VAL A 99 6.35 10.64 3.60
CA VAL A 99 6.05 9.57 4.58
C VAL A 99 4.60 9.65 5.04
N TYR A 100 4.10 10.85 5.34
CA TYR A 100 2.69 11.04 5.70
C TYR A 100 1.73 10.59 4.58
N GLU A 101 2.00 10.99 3.33
CA GLU A 101 1.19 10.59 2.17
C GLU A 101 1.23 9.06 1.96
N LEU A 102 2.41 8.44 2.08
CA LEU A 102 2.58 6.98 2.01
C LEU A 102 1.70 6.29 3.06
N GLN A 103 1.77 6.72 4.32
CA GLN A 103 0.98 6.12 5.40
C GLN A 103 -0.52 6.31 5.20
N ARG A 104 -0.95 7.47 4.68
CA ARG A 104 -2.36 7.71 4.35
C ARG A 104 -2.85 6.78 3.24
N GLU A 105 -2.06 6.61 2.18
CA GLU A 105 -2.41 5.75 1.06
C GLU A 105 -2.39 4.26 1.43
N LEU A 106 -1.44 3.84 2.28
CA LEU A 106 -1.42 2.50 2.88
C LEU A 106 -2.71 2.19 3.63
N ARG A 107 -3.18 3.11 4.49
CA ARG A 107 -4.45 2.91 5.23
C ARG A 107 -5.65 2.83 4.29
N ALA A 108 -5.72 3.71 3.30
CA ALA A 108 -6.84 3.76 2.36
C ALA A 108 -6.91 2.51 1.46
N SER A 109 -5.74 1.99 1.04
CA SER A 109 -5.66 0.89 0.07
C SER A 109 -5.60 -0.49 0.73
N PHE A 110 -5.19 -0.59 2.00
CA PHE A 110 -4.97 -1.85 2.72
C PHE A 110 -5.69 -1.90 4.09
N PRO A 111 -7.04 -1.87 4.13
CA PRO A 111 -7.82 -1.83 5.38
C PRO A 111 -7.72 -3.09 6.25
N LYS A 112 -7.12 -4.18 5.74
CA LYS A 112 -6.83 -5.41 6.49
C LYS A 112 -5.34 -5.75 6.52
N GLY A 113 -4.47 -4.76 6.26
CA GLY A 113 -3.02 -4.94 6.31
C GLY A 113 -2.62 -5.47 7.68
N ARG A 114 -2.23 -6.74 7.74
CA ARG A 114 -1.71 -7.33 8.97
C ARG A 114 -0.39 -6.64 9.28
N ALA A 115 -0.21 -6.24 10.54
CA ALA A 115 1.06 -5.76 11.07
C ALA A 115 2.13 -6.86 10.96
#